data_AF-A0A3B8WRK4-F1
#
_entry.id   AF-A0A3B8WRK4-F1
#
_cell.length_a   1.000
_cell.length_b   1.000
_cell.length_c   1.000
_cell.angle_alpha   90.00
_cell.angle_beta   90.00
_cell.angle_gamma   90.00
#
_symmetry.space_group_name_H-M   'P 1'
#
loop_
_entity.id
_entity.type
_entity.pdbx_description
1 polymer ?
#
loop_
_entity_poly.entity_id
_entity_poly.type
_entity_poly.pdbx_seq_one_letter_code
_entity_poly.pdbx_strand_id
1 'polypeptide(L)' 'GEMISNLANAGVTVPGGFATTAHAYREFLATDGLKDRIDEALDALDVNDVNELARVGSQI' A
#
# COMPACT_ATOMS: atom_id res chain seq x y z
N GLY A 1 1.74 4.53 14.21
CA GLY A 1 2.44 5.07 15.39
C GLY A 1 1.77 6.31 15.92
N GLU A 2 1.50 7.30 15.05
CA GLU A 2 1.02 8.61 15.49
C GLU A 2 -0.36 8.59 16.20
N MET A 3 -1.32 7.77 15.75
CA MET A 3 -2.61 7.67 16.44
C MET A 3 -2.53 6.97 17.81
N ILE A 4 -1.68 5.96 17.97
CA ILE A 4 -1.48 5.27 19.27
C ILE A 4 -0.85 6.23 20.29
N SER A 5 0.17 7.00 19.89
CA SER A 5 0.80 7.98 20.78
C SER A 5 -0.10 9.16 21.13
N ASN A 6 -0.98 9.61 20.22
CA ASN A 6 -1.76 10.83 20.42
C ASN A 6 -3.15 10.61 21.04
N LEU A 7 -3.75 9.42 20.92
CA LEU A 7 -5.14 9.18 21.38
C LEU A 7 -5.25 8.32 22.64
N ALA A 8 -4.14 7.73 23.13
CA ALA A 8 -4.15 6.97 24.39
C ALA A 8 -4.59 7.83 25.60
N ASN A 9 -4.29 9.14 25.58
CA ASN A 9 -4.70 10.09 26.64
C ASN A 9 -6.16 10.55 26.53
N ALA A 10 -6.88 10.22 25.44
CA ALA A 10 -8.27 10.66 25.21
C ALA A 10 -9.32 9.65 25.70
N GLY A 11 -8.92 8.62 26.46
CA GLY A 11 -9.84 7.59 26.97
C GLY A 11 -10.34 6.59 25.92
N VAL A 12 -9.74 6.60 24.72
CA VAL A 12 -10.05 5.65 23.65
C VAL A 12 -9.14 4.43 23.78
N THR A 13 -9.72 3.27 24.03
CA THR A 13 -8.98 2.00 24.06
C THR A 13 -8.50 1.66 22.65
N VAL A 14 -7.23 1.91 22.38
CA VAL A 14 -6.60 1.49 21.11
C VAL A 14 -6.07 0.06 21.30
N PRO A 15 -6.58 -0.94 20.55
CA PRO A 15 -6.05 -2.30 20.59
C PRO A 15 -4.55 -2.29 20.25
N GLY A 16 -3.76 -3.06 20.99
CA GLY A 16 -2.34 -3.24 20.69
C GLY A 16 -2.12 -3.82 19.30
N GLY A 17 -0.95 -3.55 18.71
CA GLY A 17 -0.56 -4.06 17.40
C GLY A 17 0.78 -3.50 16.94
N PHE A 18 1.26 -4.00 15.80
CA PHE A 18 2.44 -3.47 15.12
C PHE A 18 2.08 -3.15 13.67
N ALA A 19 2.75 -2.14 13.11
CA ALA A 19 2.66 -1.83 11.69
C ALA A 19 3.89 -2.39 10.99
N THR A 20 3.71 -2.93 9.79
CA THR A 20 4.84 -3.26 8.91
C THR A 20 5.60 -1.99 8.54
N THR A 21 6.88 -2.13 8.24
CA THR A 21 7.72 -0.99 7.85
C THR A 21 7.63 -0.77 6.34
N ALA A 22 7.90 0.45 5.89
CA ALA A 22 8.08 0.72 4.47
C ALA A 22 9.21 -0.12 3.85
N HIS A 23 10.19 -0.54 4.64
CA HIS A 23 11.23 -1.46 4.19
C HIS A 23 10.67 -2.86 3.92
N ALA A 24 9.90 -3.43 4.85
CA ALA A 24 9.25 -4.73 4.67
C ALA A 24 8.29 -4.72 3.45
N TYR A 25 7.58 -3.61 3.22
CA TYR A 25 6.74 -3.44 2.03
C TYR A 25 7.57 -3.45 0.74
N ARG A 26 8.73 -2.76 0.71
CA ARG A 26 9.62 -2.76 -0.47
C ARG A 26 10.25 -4.12 -0.73
N GLU A 27 10.64 -4.86 0.31
CA GLU A 27 11.13 -6.23 0.15
C GLU A 27 10.05 -7.17 -0.39
N PHE A 28 8.82 -7.03 0.10
CA PHE A 28 7.67 -7.76 -0.44
C PHE A 28 7.46 -7.47 -1.93
N LEU A 29 7.48 -6.19 -2.34
CA LEU A 29 7.34 -5.83 -3.75
C LEU A 29 8.51 -6.35 -4.62
N ALA A 30 9.72 -6.48 -4.08
CA ALA A 30 10.86 -7.02 -4.82
C ALA A 30 10.78 -8.55 -5.01
N THR A 31 9.87 -9.23 -4.32
CA THR A 31 9.71 -10.70 -4.42
C THR A 31 9.15 -11.07 -5.80
N ASP A 32 9.74 -12.09 -6.43
CA ASP A 32 9.32 -12.65 -7.72
C ASP A 32 9.12 -11.61 -8.85
N GLY A 33 9.84 -10.48 -8.80
CA GLY A 33 9.72 -9.40 -9.79
C GLY A 33 8.36 -8.70 -9.78
N LEU A 34 7.60 -8.80 -8.69
CA LEU A 34 6.27 -8.18 -8.56
C LEU A 34 6.33 -6.67 -8.83
N LYS A 35 7.35 -5.99 -8.32
CA LYS A 35 7.58 -4.56 -8.55
C LYS A 35 7.66 -4.23 -10.04
N ASP A 36 8.45 -4.98 -10.80
CA ASP A 36 8.67 -4.70 -12.22
C ASP A 36 7.37 -4.91 -13.01
N ARG A 37 6.60 -5.95 -12.68
CA ARG A 37 5.27 -6.19 -13.29
C ARG A 37 4.28 -5.07 -13.01
N ILE A 38 4.31 -4.51 -11.79
CA ILE A 38 3.46 -3.37 -11.41
C ILE A 38 3.89 -2.13 -12.19
N ASP A 39 5.19 -1.84 -12.23
CA ASP A 39 5.73 -0.67 -12.93
C ASP A 39 5.39 -0.73 -14.43
N GLU A 40 5.60 -1.88 -15.10
CA GLU A 40 5.25 -2.08 -16.51
C GLU A 40 3.75 -1.87 -16.79
N ALA A 41 2.88 -2.34 -15.90
CA ALA A 41 1.44 -2.18 -16.05
C ALA A 41 1.00 -0.71 -15.86
N LEU A 42 1.69 0.03 -14.99
CA LEU A 42 1.41 1.44 -14.74
C LEU A 42 2.01 2.36 -15.82
N ASP A 43 3.17 2.02 -16.39
CA ASP A 43 3.80 2.81 -17.47
C ASP A 43 2.92 2.91 -18.72
N ALA A 44 2.13 1.87 -18.98
CA ALA A 44 1.20 1.83 -20.12
C ALA A 44 -0.17 2.46 -19.82
N LEU A 45 -0.45 2.86 -18.58
CA LEU A 45 -1.78 3.28 -18.13
C LEU A 45 -2.01 4.80 -18.30
N ASP A 46 -3.07 5.17 -19.02
CA ASP A 46 -3.62 6.53 -18.92
C ASP A 46 -4.53 6.62 -17.69
N VAL A 47 -4.07 7.34 -16.67
CA VAL A 47 -4.79 7.53 -15.39
C VAL A 47 -6.11 8.30 -15.53
N ASN A 48 -6.36 8.95 -16.67
CA ASN A 48 -7.63 9.61 -16.95
C ASN A 48 -8.70 8.65 -17.50
N ASP A 49 -8.31 7.46 -17.96
CA ASP A 49 -9.23 6.40 -18.32
C ASP A 49 -9.57 5.58 -17.07
N VAL A 50 -10.67 5.95 -16.42
CA VAL A 50 -11.16 5.31 -15.20
C VAL A 50 -11.50 3.83 -15.37
N ASN A 51 -11.85 3.38 -16.59
CA ASN A 51 -12.15 1.98 -16.85
C ASN A 51 -10.85 1.18 -16.95
N GLU A 52 -9.85 1.72 -17.65
CA GLU A 52 -8.54 1.10 -17.76
C GLU A 52 -7.82 1.07 -16.41
N LEU A 53 -7.94 2.14 -15.61
CA LEU A 53 -7.43 2.20 -14.23
C LEU A 53 -8.02 1.10 -13.35
N ALA A 54 -9.34 0.89 -13.40
CA ALA A 54 -10.00 -0.16 -12.63
C ALA A 54 -9.56 -1.56 -13.09
N ARG A 55 -9.42 -1.76 -14.41
CA ARG A 55 -8.97 -3.02 -15.00
C ARG A 55 -7.55 -3.37 -14.56
N VAL A 56 -6.60 -2.45 -14.74
CA VAL A 56 -5.18 -2.63 -14.35
C VAL A 56 -5.04 -2.78 -12.84
N GLY A 57 -5.78 -1.99 -12.06
CA GLY A 57 -5.76 -2.08 -10.59
C GLY A 57 -6.20 -3.44 -10.04
N SER A 58 -7.06 -4.18 -10.73
CA SER A 58 -7.47 -5.54 -10.32
C SER A 58 -6.45 -6.65 -10.65
N GLN A 59 -5.47 -6.35 -11.49
CA GLN A 59 -4.42 -7.29 -11.92
C GLN A 59 -3.17 -7.25 -11.04
N ILE A 60 -3.11 -6.27 -10.14
CA ILE A 60 -2.05 -6.00 -9.15
C ILE A 60 -2.56 -6.42 -7.77
#